data_AF-A0A7H0F4W6-F1
#
_entry.id   AF-A0A7H0F4W6-F1
#
_cell.length_a   1.000
_cell.length_b   1.000
_cell.length_c   1.000
_cell.angle_alpha   90.00
_cell.angle_beta   90.00
_cell.angle_gamma   90.00
#
_symmetry.space_group_name_H-M   'P 1'
#
loop_
_entity.id
_entity.type
_entity.pdbx_description
1 polymer ?
#
loop_
_entity_poly.entity_id
_entity_poly.type
_entity_poly.pdbx_seq_one_letter_code
_entity_poly.pdbx_strand_id
1 'polypeptide(L)'
;MKGWASIPESYVTQVPIITLDRLLGNALENRRSLILVDIEGAEYMLLKGALATLKHHPRPVWMVEISTTEHQPFGTTINPNFSNTFDMFLRHGYKAFTAEDSSQPVSEDLIKRVQVGEAKLKTHNFIFR
;
A
#
# COMPACT_ATOMS: atom_id res chain seq x y z
N MET A 1 11.10 11.80 4.10
CA MET A 1 11.23 11.89 2.63
C MET A 1 11.34 13.37 2.30
N LYS A 2 12.33 13.79 1.50
CA LYS A 2 12.47 15.22 1.14
C LYS A 2 11.44 15.58 0.08
N GLY A 3 10.83 16.77 0.17
CA GLY A 3 9.91 17.28 -0.84
C GLY A 3 8.55 16.59 -0.93
N TRP A 4 8.24 15.63 -0.05
CA TRP A 4 6.94 14.97 0.03
C TRP A 4 5.85 16.00 0.38
N ALA A 5 4.67 15.91 -0.24
CA ALA A 5 3.57 16.86 -0.04
C ALA A 5 3.99 18.35 -0.12
N SER A 6 4.95 18.67 -0.99
CA SER A 6 5.49 20.02 -1.17
C SER A 6 6.13 20.66 0.09
N ILE A 7 6.50 19.86 1.10
CA ILE A 7 7.22 20.38 2.27
C ILE A 7 8.65 20.77 1.88
N PRO A 8 9.24 21.82 2.51
CA PRO A 8 10.63 22.19 2.27
C PRO A 8 11.58 21.01 2.51
N GLU A 9 12.59 20.82 1.64
CA GLU A 9 13.55 19.72 1.81
C GLU A 9 14.35 19.78 3.12
N SER A 10 14.48 20.98 3.69
CA SER A 10 15.07 21.23 5.00
C SER A 10 14.19 20.77 6.16
N TYR A 11 12.88 20.60 5.92
CA TYR A 11 11.93 20.14 6.91
C TYR A 11 11.87 18.61 6.91
N VAL A 12 12.91 18.01 7.51
CA VAL A 12 13.04 16.56 7.64
C VAL A 12 13.57 16.23 9.03
N THR A 13 13.05 15.17 9.62
CA THR A 13 13.55 14.64 10.89
C THR A 13 13.77 13.13 10.79
N GLN A 14 14.66 12.60 11.61
CA GLN A 14 14.85 11.16 11.75
C GLN A 14 13.87 10.63 12.79
N VAL A 15 13.22 9.52 12.48
CA VAL A 15 12.32 8.82 13.38
C VAL A 15 12.76 7.35 13.49
N PRO A 16 12.69 6.74 14.69
CA PRO A 16 12.88 5.30 14.81
C PRO A 16 11.74 4.57 14.09
N ILE A 17 12.07 3.48 13.41
CA ILE A 17 11.11 2.66 12.68
C ILE A 17 11.17 1.21 13.18
N ILE A 18 10.04 0.52 13.10
CA ILE A 18 9.90 -0.91 13.39
C ILE A 18 9.10 -1.56 12.26
N THR A 19 9.38 -2.83 11.98
CA THR A 19 8.61 -3.60 10.99
C THR A 19 7.26 -4.02 11.58
N LEU A 20 6.25 -4.15 10.72
CA LEU A 20 4.92 -4.57 11.18
C LEU A 20 4.94 -5.98 11.78
N ASP A 21 5.71 -6.90 11.19
CA ASP A 21 5.88 -8.26 11.70
C ASP A 21 6.45 -8.26 13.13
N ARG A 22 7.40 -7.36 13.43
CA ARG A 22 7.99 -7.26 14.77
C ARG A 22 7.02 -6.59 15.76
N LEU A 23 6.23 -5.63 15.30
CA LEU A 23 5.23 -4.96 16.11
C LEU A 23 4.10 -5.90 16.51
N LEU A 24 3.59 -6.68 15.55
CA LEU A 24 2.46 -7.58 15.79
C LEU A 24 2.88 -8.90 16.44
N GLY A 25 4.05 -9.43 16.10
CA GLY A 25 4.48 -10.77 16.55
C GLY A 25 3.37 -11.80 16.31
N ASN A 26 2.94 -12.47 17.39
CA ASN A 26 1.87 -13.47 17.34
C ASN A 26 0.48 -12.91 17.72
N ALA A 27 0.31 -11.60 17.82
CA ALA A 27 -0.95 -10.99 18.28
C ALA A 27 -2.17 -11.35 17.40
N LEU A 28 -1.94 -11.68 16.13
CA LEU A 28 -2.99 -12.07 15.19
C LEU A 28 -3.22 -13.58 15.13
N GLU A 29 -2.45 -14.40 15.84
CA GLU A 29 -2.51 -15.87 15.76
C GLU A 29 -3.92 -16.40 16.03
N ASN A 30 -4.42 -17.22 15.10
CA ASN A 30 -5.77 -17.78 15.12
C ASN A 30 -6.93 -16.76 15.13
N ARG A 31 -6.67 -15.50 14.77
CA ARG A 31 -7.68 -14.42 14.73
C ARG A 31 -7.91 -13.94 13.30
N ARG A 32 -9.19 -13.74 12.97
CA ARG A 32 -9.56 -12.93 11.79
C ARG A 32 -9.27 -11.47 12.11
N SER A 33 -8.61 -10.79 11.19
CA SER A 33 -8.15 -9.42 11.38
C SER A 33 -8.40 -8.57 10.14
N LEU A 34 -8.63 -7.29 10.38
CA LEU A 34 -8.66 -6.24 9.37
C LEU A 34 -7.51 -5.28 9.69
N ILE A 35 -6.68 -4.99 8.71
CA ILE A 35 -5.58 -4.03 8.81
C ILE A 35 -5.92 -2.84 7.91
N LEU A 36 -6.04 -1.66 8.52
CA LEU A 36 -6.27 -0.39 7.82
C LEU A 36 -4.93 0.34 7.68
N VAL A 37 -4.61 0.82 6.47
CA VAL A 37 -3.34 1.48 6.17
C VAL A 37 -3.60 2.76 5.39
N ASP A 38 -3.16 3.88 5.95
CA ASP A 38 -3.09 5.19 5.30
C ASP A 38 -1.76 5.82 5.76
N ILE A 39 -0.74 5.74 4.90
CA ILE A 39 0.64 6.17 5.17
C ILE A 39 1.29 6.91 3.99
N GLU A 40 0.46 7.44 3.09
CA GLU A 40 0.79 8.46 2.10
C GLU A 40 2.09 8.23 1.29
N GLY A 41 2.24 7.06 0.67
CA GLY A 41 3.33 6.70 -0.24
C GLY A 41 4.39 5.75 0.35
N ALA A 42 4.25 5.35 1.61
CA ALA A 42 5.16 4.42 2.28
C ALA A 42 4.65 2.96 2.32
N GLU A 43 3.57 2.64 1.60
CA GLU A 43 2.87 1.34 1.62
C GLU A 43 3.81 0.19 1.28
N TYR A 44 4.59 0.33 0.21
CA TYR A 44 5.53 -0.72 -0.20
C TYR A 44 6.60 -0.98 0.87
N MET A 45 7.05 0.06 1.58
CA MET A 45 8.04 -0.09 2.65
C MET A 45 7.43 -0.80 3.87
N LEU A 46 6.19 -0.48 4.22
CA LEU A 46 5.43 -1.19 5.25
C LEU A 46 5.31 -2.67 4.89
N LEU A 47 4.92 -3.00 3.66
CA LEU A 47 4.71 -4.39 3.25
C LEU A 47 6.00 -5.23 3.24
N LYS A 48 7.14 -4.62 2.91
CA LYS A 48 8.45 -5.30 3.06
C LYS A 48 8.76 -5.71 4.51
N GLY A 49 8.18 -5.02 5.49
CA GLY A 49 8.26 -5.37 6.91
C GLY A 49 7.09 -6.20 7.43
N ALA A 50 6.19 -6.68 6.54
CA ALA A 50 4.95 -7.37 6.89
C ALA A 50 4.82 -8.76 6.24
N LEU A 51 5.94 -9.39 5.87
CA LEU A 51 5.93 -10.64 5.08
C LEU A 51 5.34 -11.82 5.85
N ALA A 52 5.57 -11.90 7.17
CA ALA A 52 4.92 -12.91 8.00
C ALA A 52 3.43 -12.61 8.14
N THR A 53 3.07 -11.33 8.34
CA THR A 53 1.68 -10.87 8.44
C THR A 53 0.88 -11.15 7.17
N LEU A 54 1.47 -10.96 5.98
CA LEU A 54 0.85 -11.28 4.69
C LEU A 54 0.58 -12.79 4.51
N LYS A 55 1.37 -13.65 5.17
CA LYS A 55 1.24 -15.11 5.12
C LYS A 55 0.43 -15.68 6.28
N HIS A 56 -0.07 -14.82 7.15
CA HIS A 56 -0.70 -15.22 8.40
C HIS A 56 -1.97 -16.05 8.18
N HIS A 57 -2.32 -16.89 9.15
CA HIS A 57 -3.54 -17.71 9.13
C HIS A 57 -4.35 -17.58 10.43
N PRO A 58 -5.64 -17.24 10.38
CA PRO A 58 -6.43 -16.83 9.21
C PRO A 58 -5.86 -15.59 8.51
N ARG A 59 -5.94 -15.56 7.18
CA ARG A 59 -5.40 -14.46 6.36
C ARG A 59 -6.06 -13.12 6.75
N PRO A 60 -5.28 -12.07 7.08
CA PRO A 60 -5.82 -10.75 7.34
C PRO A 60 -6.44 -10.17 6.08
N VAL A 61 -7.57 -9.46 6.23
CA VAL A 61 -8.06 -8.54 5.19
C VAL A 61 -7.32 -7.23 5.34
N TRP A 62 -6.92 -6.62 4.22
CA TRP A 62 -6.27 -5.32 4.22
C TRP A 62 -7.15 -4.30 3.51
N MET A 63 -7.22 -3.10 4.06
CA MET A 63 -7.71 -1.92 3.35
C MET A 63 -6.57 -0.90 3.36
N VAL A 64 -6.11 -0.52 2.18
CA VAL A 64 -4.91 0.29 2.01
C VAL A 64 -5.23 1.45 1.09
N GLU A 65 -4.95 2.65 1.55
CA GLU A 65 -4.82 3.81 0.68
C GLU A 65 -3.47 3.75 -0.05
N ILE A 66 -3.51 3.77 -1.38
CA ILE A 66 -2.33 3.75 -2.24
C ILE A 66 -2.38 4.98 -3.14
N SER A 67 -1.59 5.99 -2.77
CA SER A 67 -1.43 7.21 -3.57
C SER A 67 -0.81 6.87 -4.92
N THR A 68 -1.36 7.46 -5.99
CA THR A 68 -0.88 7.28 -7.37
C THR A 68 -0.08 8.49 -7.82
N THR A 69 -0.67 9.69 -7.77
CA THR A 69 -0.03 10.94 -8.20
C THR A 69 0.06 11.97 -7.08
N GLU A 70 -0.63 11.70 -5.98
CA GLU A 70 -0.83 12.60 -4.86
C GLU A 70 0.43 12.62 -4.00
N HIS A 71 0.74 13.79 -3.45
CA HIS A 71 1.80 14.02 -2.47
C HIS A 71 3.21 13.53 -2.86
N GLN A 72 3.43 13.28 -4.16
CA GLN A 72 4.70 12.79 -4.66
C GLN A 72 5.80 13.87 -4.51
N PRO A 73 7.05 13.47 -4.21
CA PRO A 73 8.17 14.39 -4.18
C PRO A 73 8.32 15.18 -5.48
N PHE A 74 8.88 16.39 -5.40
CA PHE A 74 9.17 17.20 -6.58
C PHE A 74 9.92 16.40 -7.66
N GLY A 75 9.46 16.49 -8.91
CA GLY A 75 9.99 15.74 -10.04
C GLY A 75 9.46 14.30 -10.18
N THR A 76 8.62 13.84 -9.24
CA THR A 76 7.95 12.53 -9.32
C THR A 76 6.49 12.75 -9.71
N THR A 77 6.10 12.31 -10.91
CA THR A 77 4.74 12.46 -11.42
C THR A 77 3.83 11.30 -11.02
N ILE A 78 4.40 10.13 -10.77
CA ILE A 78 3.68 8.93 -10.36
C ILE A 78 4.45 8.20 -9.26
N ASN A 79 3.73 7.62 -8.31
CA ASN A 79 4.29 6.80 -7.25
C ASN A 79 5.13 5.66 -7.87
N PRO A 80 6.45 5.65 -7.67
CA PRO A 80 7.35 4.67 -8.28
C PRO A 80 7.13 3.26 -7.72
N ASN A 81 6.45 3.15 -6.57
CA ASN A 81 6.14 1.88 -5.94
C ASN A 81 4.69 1.42 -6.16
N PHE A 82 3.88 2.15 -6.94
CA PHE A 82 2.47 1.84 -7.12
C PHE A 82 2.25 0.37 -7.52
N SER A 83 2.85 -0.06 -8.64
CA SER A 83 2.76 -1.47 -9.08
C SER A 83 3.33 -2.45 -8.07
N ASN A 84 4.46 -2.11 -7.44
CA ASN A 84 5.15 -2.97 -6.48
C ASN A 84 4.32 -3.20 -5.20
N THR A 85 3.52 -2.22 -4.79
CA THR A 85 2.60 -2.36 -3.65
C THR A 85 1.52 -3.41 -3.95
N PHE A 86 0.85 -3.31 -5.10
CA PHE A 86 -0.16 -4.30 -5.51
C PHE A 86 0.45 -5.69 -5.68
N ASP A 87 1.58 -5.75 -6.39
CA ASP A 87 2.28 -7.00 -6.68
C ASP A 87 2.68 -7.77 -5.41
N MET A 88 3.05 -7.06 -4.33
CA MET A 88 3.33 -7.69 -3.04
C MET A 88 2.12 -8.47 -2.52
N PHE A 89 0.91 -7.93 -2.62
CA PHE A 89 -0.30 -8.65 -2.24
C PHE A 89 -0.58 -9.82 -3.19
N LEU A 90 -0.56 -9.57 -4.50
CA LEU A 90 -0.90 -10.57 -5.52
C LEU A 90 0.00 -11.81 -5.43
N ARG A 91 1.31 -11.63 -5.25
CA ARG A 91 2.28 -12.74 -5.06
C ARG A 91 2.02 -13.57 -3.80
N HIS A 92 1.34 -13.01 -2.80
CA HIS A 92 0.93 -13.71 -1.58
C HIS A 92 -0.49 -14.28 -1.67
N GLY A 93 -1.08 -14.28 -2.87
CA GLY A 93 -2.36 -14.93 -3.18
C GLY A 93 -3.58 -14.11 -2.79
N TYR A 94 -3.41 -12.80 -2.55
CA TYR A 94 -4.52 -11.86 -2.38
C TYR A 94 -5.11 -11.45 -3.72
N LYS A 95 -6.37 -11.05 -3.72
CA LYS A 95 -7.02 -10.34 -4.83
C LYS A 95 -7.28 -8.89 -4.42
N ALA A 96 -7.06 -7.98 -5.36
CA ALA A 96 -7.25 -6.54 -5.14
C ALA A 96 -8.62 -6.10 -5.65
N PHE A 97 -9.27 -5.21 -4.89
CA PHE A 97 -10.56 -4.62 -5.21
C PHE A 97 -10.55 -3.12 -4.88
N THR A 98 -11.35 -2.31 -5.58
CA THR A 98 -11.61 -0.93 -5.16
C THR A 98 -12.47 -0.93 -3.89
N ALA A 99 -12.19 -0.01 -2.96
CA ALA A 99 -13.00 0.18 -1.75
C ALA A 99 -14.16 1.16 -2.03
N GLU A 100 -15.01 0.80 -3.00
CA GLU A 100 -16.21 1.56 -3.38
C GLU A 100 -17.45 0.66 -3.26
N ASP A 101 -18.66 1.24 -3.35
CA ASP A 101 -19.94 0.53 -3.18
C ASP A 101 -20.06 -0.72 -4.06
N SER A 102 -19.48 -0.71 -5.26
CA SER A 102 -19.52 -1.83 -6.20
C SER A 102 -18.31 -2.77 -6.14
N SER A 103 -17.31 -2.48 -5.29
CA SER A 103 -16.10 -3.28 -5.05
C SER A 103 -15.52 -3.95 -6.30
N GLN A 104 -15.04 -3.17 -7.26
CA GLN A 104 -14.59 -3.69 -8.55
C GLN A 104 -13.22 -4.37 -8.43
N PRO A 105 -12.99 -5.53 -9.08
CA PRO A 105 -11.69 -6.16 -9.10
C PRO A 105 -10.66 -5.27 -9.82
N VAL A 106 -9.47 -5.17 -9.25
CA VAL A 106 -8.34 -4.44 -9.85
C VAL A 106 -7.43 -5.44 -10.55
N SER A 107 -7.38 -5.38 -11.88
CA SER A 107 -6.56 -6.29 -12.69
C SER A 107 -5.10 -5.83 -12.78
N GLU A 108 -4.19 -6.78 -13.01
CA GLU A 108 -2.77 -6.48 -13.27
C GLU A 108 -2.56 -5.57 -14.49
N ASP A 109 -3.38 -5.72 -15.53
CA ASP A 109 -3.36 -4.85 -16.71
C ASP A 109 -3.69 -3.40 -16.33
N LEU A 110 -4.74 -3.20 -15.53
CA LEU A 110 -5.13 -1.88 -15.06
C LEU A 110 -4.01 -1.25 -14.21
N ILE A 111 -3.38 -2.02 -13.32
CA ILE A 111 -2.25 -1.56 -12.49
C ILE A 111 -1.09 -1.08 -13.38
N LYS A 112 -0.72 -1.85 -14.40
CA LYS A 112 0.36 -1.49 -15.34
C LYS A 112 0.03 -0.22 -16.12
N ARG A 113 -1.19 -0.11 -16.64
CA ARG A 113 -1.64 1.08 -17.39
C ARG A 113 -1.68 2.33 -16.52
N VAL A 114 -2.09 2.20 -15.26
CA VAL A 114 -2.02 3.32 -14.29
C VAL A 114 -0.58 3.74 -14.05
N GLN A 115 0.34 2.80 -13.80
CA GLN A 115 1.76 3.08 -13.56
C GLN A 115 2.46 3.86 -14.68
N VAL A 116 2.03 3.67 -15.93
CA VAL A 116 2.57 4.39 -17.10
C VAL A 116 1.72 5.62 -17.48
N GLY A 117 0.66 5.93 -16.74
CA GLY A 117 -0.20 7.09 -16.97
C GLY A 117 -1.25 6.92 -18.08
N GLU A 118 -1.45 5.70 -18.60
CA GLU A 118 -2.43 5.38 -19.64
C GLU A 118 -3.85 5.12 -19.10
N ALA A 119 -4.00 5.02 -17.77
CA ALA A 119 -5.28 4.87 -17.09
C ALA A 119 -5.27 5.63 -15.77
N LYS A 120 -6.47 5.92 -15.24
CA LYS A 120 -6.66 6.54 -13.93
C LYS A 120 -7.67 5.73 -13.12
N LEU A 121 -7.37 5.56 -11.84
CA LEU A 121 -8.33 5.03 -10.87
C LEU A 121 -9.15 6.18 -10.31
N LYS A 122 -10.40 5.90 -9.95
CA LYS A 122 -11.32 6.89 -9.34
C LYS A 122 -11.15 7.00 -7.82
N THR A 123 -10.39 6.09 -7.23
CA THR A 123 -10.16 5.97 -5.80
C THR A 123 -8.70 5.64 -5.53
N HIS A 124 -8.25 5.97 -4.32
CA HIS A 124 -6.97 5.57 -3.75
C HIS A 124 -7.13 4.43 -2.74
N ASN A 125 -8.35 4.03 -2.40
CA ASN A 125 -8.61 3.02 -1.38
C ASN A 125 -8.86 1.65 -2.00
N PHE A 126 -8.11 0.65 -1.54
CA PHE A 126 -8.15 -0.71 -2.07
C PHE A 126 -8.31 -1.75 -0.97
N ILE A 127 -9.05 -2.81 -1.26
CA ILE A 127 -9.23 -3.96 -0.38
C ILE A 127 -8.46 -5.16 -0.94
N PHE A 128 -7.72 -5.84 -0.08
CA PHE A 128 -7.01 -7.08 -0.41
C PHE A 128 -7.54 -8.22 0.48
N ARG A 129 -8.01 -9.29 -0.17
CA ARG A 129 -8.51 -10.52 0.49
C ARG A 129 -8.24 -11.78 -0.34
#